data_AF-A0A100WQI0-F1
#
_entry.id   AF-A0A100WQI0-F1
#
_cell.length_a   1.000
_cell.length_b   1.000
_cell.length_c   1.000
_cell.angle_alpha   90.00
_cell.angle_beta   90.00
_cell.angle_gamma   90.00
#
_symmetry.space_group_name_H-M   'P 1'
#
loop_
_entity.id
_entity.type
_entity.pdbx_description
1 polymer ?
#
loop_
_entity_poly.entity_id
_entity_poly.type
_entity_poly.pdbx_seq_one_letter_code
_entity_poly.pdbx_strand_id
1 'polypeptide(L)'
;MCRHAATVLLVGLIPLAAACGNTPAPAPEPWTTETTTPAIKLQKADDPIEELTGRGSHCFETGVEAVAARMRAAEVIQADNAQKQRALDTKGELMPAGYPYTVTDVERKPNGTTCYIVQSSALL
;
A
#
# COMPACT_ATOMS: atom_id res chain seq x y z
N MET A 1 -5.79 47.05 8.42
CA MET A 1 -6.50 48.27 7.96
C MET A 1 -5.66 48.93 6.87
N CYS A 2 -6.07 48.82 5.60
CA CYS A 2 -5.56 49.64 4.49
C CYS A 2 -6.64 49.80 3.42
N ARG A 3 -6.56 50.91 2.69
CA ARG A 3 -7.65 51.75 2.17
C ARG A 3 -8.07 51.42 0.72
N HIS A 4 -9.38 51.58 0.48
CA HIS A 4 -10.07 52.23 -0.65
C HIS A 4 -9.58 52.00 -2.10
N ALA A 5 -10.51 51.58 -2.97
CA ALA A 5 -10.87 52.35 -4.17
C ALA A 5 -12.20 51.83 -4.74
N ALA A 6 -13.26 52.63 -4.61
CA ALA A 6 -14.47 52.50 -5.39
C ALA A 6 -14.38 53.46 -6.57
N THR A 7 -14.58 52.97 -7.79
CA THR A 7 -14.91 53.82 -8.94
C THR A 7 -16.08 53.17 -9.66
N VAL A 8 -17.23 53.84 -9.56
CA VAL A 8 -18.49 53.54 -10.22
C VAL A 8 -18.49 54.19 -11.59
N LEU A 9 -18.90 53.47 -12.63
CA LEU A 9 -19.30 54.02 -13.92
C LEU A 9 -20.70 53.49 -14.24
N LEU A 10 -21.69 54.37 -14.11
CA LEU A 10 -23.06 54.17 -14.59
C LEU A 10 -23.12 54.38 -16.10
N VAL A 11 -24.05 53.66 -16.74
CA VAL A 11 -25.08 54.13 -17.70
C VAL A 11 -25.25 53.09 -18.82
N GLY A 12 -26.42 52.44 -18.84
CA GLY A 12 -26.86 51.60 -19.96
C GLY A 12 -28.15 50.85 -19.63
N LEU A 13 -29.26 51.35 -20.15
CA LEU A 13 -30.64 50.88 -19.95
C LEU A 13 -30.85 49.39 -20.27
N ILE A 14 -31.56 48.66 -19.40
CA ILE A 14 -32.20 47.37 -19.73
C ILE A 14 -33.69 47.48 -19.41
N PRO A 15 -34.59 47.28 -20.38
CA PRO A 15 -36.02 47.23 -20.13
C PRO A 15 -36.55 45.79 -19.98
N LEU A 16 -37.71 45.71 -19.32
CA LEU A 16 -38.73 44.64 -19.32
C LEU A 16 -38.44 43.27 -18.66
N ALA A 17 -39.03 43.14 -17.46
CA ALA A 17 -40.19 42.27 -17.15
C ALA A 17 -40.16 40.74 -17.39
N ALA A 18 -40.55 40.07 -16.30
CA ALA A 18 -41.36 38.85 -16.19
C ALA A 18 -40.68 37.47 -16.32
N ALA A 19 -40.36 36.94 -15.13
CA ALA A 19 -40.74 35.61 -14.61
C ALA A 19 -40.37 34.35 -15.43
N CYS A 20 -39.34 33.64 -14.95
CA CYS A 20 -39.32 32.19 -14.76
C CYS A 20 -38.37 31.89 -13.59
N GLY A 21 -38.82 31.10 -12.62
CA GLY A 21 -38.14 30.91 -11.34
C GLY A 21 -36.81 30.16 -11.46
N ASN A 22 -35.78 30.66 -10.80
CA ASN A 22 -34.50 29.96 -10.64
C ASN A 22 -34.12 29.95 -9.15
N THR A 23 -34.51 28.89 -8.46
CA THR A 23 -33.88 28.50 -7.19
C THR A 23 -32.38 28.30 -7.47
N PRO A 24 -31.45 28.94 -6.75
CA PRO A 24 -30.03 28.62 -6.89
C PRO A 24 -29.84 27.15 -6.50
N ALA A 25 -29.36 26.33 -7.44
CA ALA A 25 -28.95 24.98 -7.12
C ALA A 25 -27.84 25.06 -6.04
N PRO A 26 -27.92 24.29 -4.94
CA PRO A 26 -26.85 24.26 -3.95
C PRO A 26 -25.55 23.84 -4.64
N ALA A 27 -24.45 24.54 -4.32
CA ALA A 27 -23.13 24.23 -4.83
C ALA A 27 -22.79 22.76 -4.52
N PRO A 28 -22.21 22.00 -5.47
CA PRO A 28 -21.80 20.63 -5.20
C PRO A 28 -20.74 20.65 -4.09
N GLU A 29 -20.99 19.90 -3.02
CA GLU A 29 -20.05 19.72 -1.92
C GLU A 29 -18.72 19.17 -2.48
N PRO A 30 -17.56 19.62 -1.97
CA PRO A 30 -16.29 19.04 -2.37
C PRO A 30 -16.26 17.58 -1.91
N TRP A 31 -16.22 16.66 -2.87
CA TRP A 31 -15.95 15.25 -2.62
C TRP A 31 -14.60 15.13 -1.92
N THR A 32 -14.61 14.93 -0.61
CA THR A 32 -13.43 14.51 0.12
C THR A 32 -13.33 13.00 -0.06
N THR A 33 -12.42 12.56 -0.92
CA THR A 33 -12.04 11.15 -0.97
C THR A 33 -11.25 10.86 0.30
N GLU A 34 -11.93 10.40 1.35
CA GLU A 34 -11.26 9.83 2.51
C GLU A 34 -10.52 8.57 2.08
N THR A 35 -9.23 8.72 1.79
CA THR A 35 -8.34 7.59 1.55
C THR A 35 -8.04 6.96 2.90
N THR A 36 -8.89 6.01 3.32
CA THR A 36 -8.57 5.15 4.46
C THR A 36 -7.38 4.28 4.04
N THR A 37 -6.19 4.61 4.52
CA THR A 37 -5.00 3.77 4.33
C THR A 37 -5.26 2.45 5.07
N PRO A 38 -5.14 1.27 4.42
CA PRO A 38 -5.34 0.01 5.11
C PRO A 38 -4.35 -0.10 6.29
N ALA A 39 -4.87 -0.44 7.46
CA ALA A 39 -4.05 -0.63 8.65
C ALA A 39 -3.06 -1.78 8.39
N ILE A 40 -1.77 -1.52 8.60
CA ILE A 40 -0.75 -2.58 8.54
C ILE A 40 -0.95 -3.50 9.75
N LYS A 41 -1.26 -4.78 9.50
CA LYS A 41 -1.27 -5.80 10.56
C LYS A 41 0.16 -6.02 11.02
N LEU A 42 0.43 -5.73 12.28
CA LEU A 42 1.70 -6.10 12.92
C LEU A 42 1.64 -7.57 13.33
N GLN A 43 2.70 -8.29 13.00
CA GLN A 43 2.92 -9.68 13.37
C GLN A 43 3.87 -9.79 14.56
N LYS A 44 3.94 -10.98 15.15
CA LYS A 44 4.92 -11.35 16.18
C LYS A 44 5.90 -12.38 15.65
N ALA A 45 7.11 -12.35 16.21
CA ALA A 45 8.20 -13.18 15.70
C ALA A 45 7.97 -14.69 15.93
N ASP A 46 7.08 -15.04 16.86
CA ASP A 46 6.63 -16.38 17.21
C ASP A 46 5.28 -16.76 16.58
N ASP A 47 4.71 -15.91 15.71
CA ASP A 47 3.52 -16.25 14.93
C ASP A 47 3.72 -17.58 14.16
N PRO A 48 2.63 -18.27 13.79
CA PRO A 48 2.68 -19.49 12.99
C PRO A 48 3.55 -19.30 11.73
N ILE A 49 4.36 -20.29 11.41
CA ILE A 49 5.36 -20.13 10.35
C ILE A 49 4.70 -19.89 8.98
N GLU A 50 3.51 -20.44 8.78
CA GLU A 50 2.68 -20.25 7.59
C GLU A 50 2.28 -18.77 7.40
N GLU A 51 2.08 -18.04 8.50
CA GLU A 51 1.81 -16.60 8.47
C GLU A 51 3.07 -15.77 8.20
N LEU A 52 4.26 -16.31 8.50
CA LEU A 52 5.55 -15.64 8.32
C LEU A 52 6.20 -15.94 6.95
N THR A 53 5.78 -17.02 6.28
CA THR A 53 6.27 -17.42 4.96
C THR A 53 5.27 -17.14 3.83
N GLY A 54 4.07 -16.64 4.16
CA GLY A 54 3.07 -16.24 3.17
C GLY A 54 3.61 -15.17 2.24
N ARG A 55 3.22 -15.17 0.95
CA ARG A 55 3.69 -14.13 0.02
C ARG A 55 3.20 -12.76 0.45
N GLY A 56 4.10 -11.77 0.54
CA GLY A 56 3.75 -10.40 0.89
C GLY A 56 4.70 -9.76 1.91
N SER A 57 4.28 -8.62 2.44
CA SER A 57 5.03 -7.88 3.46
C SER A 57 4.65 -8.35 4.85
N HIS A 58 5.66 -8.62 5.67
CA HIS A 58 5.52 -9.00 7.08
C HIS A 58 6.13 -7.90 7.93
N CYS A 59 5.30 -7.23 8.73
CA CYS A 59 5.70 -6.05 9.48
C CYS A 59 5.59 -6.29 10.98
N PHE A 60 6.56 -5.76 11.72
CA PHE A 60 6.71 -5.96 13.15
C PHE A 60 6.90 -4.60 13.84
N GLU A 61 6.58 -4.59 15.12
CA GLU A 61 6.75 -3.42 15.98
C GLU A 61 8.23 -3.07 16.15
N THR A 62 9.08 -4.09 16.33
CA THR A 62 10.52 -3.91 16.55
C THR A 62 11.37 -4.55 15.47
N GLY A 63 12.60 -4.04 15.31
CA GLY A 63 13.57 -4.64 14.39
C GLY A 63 14.07 -6.01 14.85
N VAL A 64 14.12 -6.26 16.17
CA VAL A 64 14.51 -7.56 16.72
C VAL A 64 13.47 -8.63 16.36
N GLU A 65 12.19 -8.32 16.53
CA GLU A 65 11.11 -9.23 16.10
C GLU A 65 11.17 -9.48 14.60
N ALA A 66 11.36 -8.44 13.79
CA ALA A 66 11.44 -8.58 12.34
C ALA A 66 12.61 -9.46 11.88
N VAL A 67 13.78 -9.32 12.50
CA VAL A 67 14.95 -10.16 12.20
C VAL A 67 14.71 -11.60 12.63
N ALA A 68 14.19 -11.82 13.84
CA ALA A 68 13.88 -13.17 14.32
C ALA A 68 12.87 -13.88 13.42
N ALA A 69 11.77 -13.20 13.05
CA ALA A 69 10.78 -13.70 12.13
C ALA A 69 11.36 -14.00 10.74
N ARG A 70 12.15 -13.07 10.19
CA ARG A 70 12.83 -13.25 8.90
C ARG A 70 13.70 -14.50 8.89
N MET A 71 14.49 -14.74 9.95
CA MET A 71 15.38 -15.89 10.02
C MET A 71 14.58 -17.21 10.02
N ARG A 72 13.48 -17.28 10.78
CA ARG A 72 12.56 -18.43 10.75
C ARG A 72 11.97 -18.65 9.35
N ALA A 73 11.45 -17.58 8.73
CA ALA A 73 10.85 -17.65 7.41
C ALA A 73 11.88 -18.07 6.33
N ALA A 74 13.09 -17.52 6.39
CA ALA A 74 14.16 -17.83 5.46
C ALA A 74 14.58 -19.30 5.53
N GLU A 75 14.70 -19.88 6.73
CA GLU A 75 15.04 -21.29 6.91
C GLU A 75 14.00 -22.20 6.22
N VAL A 76 12.71 -21.97 6.48
CA VAL A 76 11.65 -22.79 5.89
C VAL A 76 11.56 -22.61 4.38
N ILE A 77 11.64 -21.38 3.88
CA ILE A 77 11.61 -21.10 2.44
C ILE A 77 12.82 -21.72 1.73
N GLN A 78 14.00 -21.68 2.32
CA GLN A 78 15.19 -22.34 1.76
C GLN A 78 15.00 -23.86 1.69
N ALA A 79 14.47 -24.48 2.74
CA ALA A 79 14.19 -25.90 2.78
C ALA A 79 13.15 -26.31 1.71
N ASP A 80 12.05 -25.57 1.58
CA ASP A 80 11.00 -25.81 0.59
C ASP A 80 11.53 -25.66 -0.85
N ASN A 81 12.25 -24.57 -1.14
CA ASN A 81 12.89 -24.35 -2.43
C ASN A 81 13.84 -25.51 -2.79
N ALA A 82 14.66 -25.96 -1.84
CA ALA A 82 15.61 -27.05 -2.06
C ALA A 82 14.90 -28.40 -2.25
N GLN A 83 13.81 -28.67 -1.52
CA GLN A 83 12.98 -29.86 -1.71
C GLN A 83 12.36 -29.85 -3.11
N LYS A 84 11.81 -28.71 -3.53
CA LYS A 84 11.19 -28.57 -4.84
C LYS A 84 12.21 -28.71 -5.97
N GLN A 85 13.37 -28.08 -5.85
CA GLN A 85 14.46 -28.24 -6.82
C GLN A 85 14.85 -29.71 -6.97
N ARG A 86 15.10 -30.43 -5.87
CA ARG A 86 15.44 -31.86 -5.90
C ARG A 86 14.35 -32.70 -6.57
N ALA A 87 13.09 -32.42 -6.31
CA ALA A 87 11.96 -33.13 -6.91
C ALA A 87 11.88 -32.89 -8.43
N LEU A 88 12.21 -31.69 -8.91
CA LEU A 88 12.23 -31.34 -10.32
C LEU A 88 13.46 -31.92 -11.03
N ASP A 89 14.64 -31.85 -10.40
CA ASP A 89 15.88 -32.44 -10.91
C ASP A 89 15.72 -33.95 -11.14
N THR A 90 15.07 -34.64 -10.19
CA THR A 90 14.78 -36.08 -10.30
C THR A 90 13.91 -36.41 -11.51
N LYS A 91 13.03 -35.48 -11.92
CA LYS A 91 12.14 -35.63 -13.07
C LYS A 91 12.71 -35.07 -14.37
N GLY A 92 13.86 -34.37 -14.32
CA GLY A 92 14.37 -33.61 -15.46
C GLY A 92 13.50 -32.42 -15.85
N GLU A 93 12.71 -31.88 -14.92
CA GLU A 93 11.83 -30.74 -15.13
C GLU A 93 12.50 -29.43 -14.74
N LEU A 94 12.13 -28.33 -15.40
CA LEU A 94 12.60 -26.98 -15.06
C LEU A 94 11.82 -26.42 -13.86
N MET A 95 12.45 -25.50 -13.12
CA MET A 95 11.78 -24.73 -12.06
C MET A 95 10.59 -23.95 -12.64
N PRO A 96 9.38 -24.06 -12.06
CA PRO A 96 8.22 -23.33 -12.55
C PRO A 96 8.37 -21.81 -12.32
N ALA A 97 7.67 -21.04 -13.15
CA ALA A 97 7.57 -19.59 -12.98
C ALA A 97 7.04 -19.23 -11.59
N GLY A 98 7.59 -18.16 -11.01
CA GLY A 98 7.24 -17.73 -9.66
C GLY A 98 7.96 -18.49 -8.54
N TYR A 99 8.97 -19.30 -8.87
CA TYR A 99 9.93 -19.90 -7.93
C TYR A 99 11.37 -19.54 -8.37
N PRO A 100 12.36 -19.64 -7.46
CA PRO A 100 12.22 -19.89 -6.02
C PRO A 100 11.56 -18.71 -5.29
N TYR A 101 11.15 -18.93 -4.04
CA TYR A 101 10.79 -17.84 -3.14
C TYR A 101 12.02 -17.27 -2.45
N THR A 102 12.00 -15.97 -2.15
CA THR A 102 13.03 -15.28 -1.40
C THR A 102 12.43 -14.46 -0.29
N VAL A 103 13.22 -14.26 0.77
CA VAL A 103 12.91 -13.38 1.89
C VAL A 103 13.87 -12.20 1.81
N THR A 104 13.35 -10.98 1.64
CA THR A 104 14.19 -9.77 1.56
C THR A 104 14.85 -9.47 2.90
N ASP A 105 15.78 -8.52 2.88
CA ASP A 105 16.28 -7.95 4.12
C ASP A 105 15.20 -7.19 4.88
N VAL A 106 15.48 -7.02 6.18
CA VAL A 106 14.62 -6.26 7.08
C VAL A 106 14.83 -4.77 6.84
N GLU A 107 13.75 -4.06 6.56
CA GLU A 107 13.77 -2.62 6.33
C GLU A 107 12.81 -1.89 7.27
N ARG A 108 13.27 -0.79 7.86
CA ARG A 108 12.39 0.14 8.57
C ARG A 108 11.64 1.00 7.55
N LYS A 109 10.31 1.01 7.65
CA LYS A 109 9.41 1.80 6.81
C LYS A 109 9.15 3.19 7.41
N PRO A 110 8.72 4.19 6.60
CA PRO A 110 8.50 5.57 7.08
C PRO A 110 7.48 5.71 8.21
N ASN A 111 6.54 4.78 8.33
CA ASN A 111 5.56 4.71 9.39
C ASN A 111 6.09 4.11 10.71
N GLY A 112 7.40 3.85 10.80
CA GLY A 112 8.08 3.34 12.01
C GLY A 112 8.10 1.82 12.14
N THR A 113 7.30 1.09 11.35
CA THR A 113 7.28 -0.39 11.37
C THR A 113 8.52 -0.95 10.69
N THR A 114 8.91 -2.17 11.08
CA THR A 114 10.06 -2.85 10.48
C THR A 114 9.59 -4.11 9.78
N CYS A 115 9.90 -4.26 8.49
CA CYS A 115 9.28 -5.29 7.65
C CYS A 115 10.30 -6.05 6.80
N TYR A 116 9.99 -7.31 6.48
CA TYR A 116 10.60 -8.03 5.36
C TYR A 116 9.50 -8.46 4.37
N ILE A 117 9.89 -8.86 3.16
CA ILE A 117 8.97 -9.29 2.11
C ILE A 117 9.31 -10.73 1.70
N VAL A 118 8.30 -11.57 1.59
CA VAL A 118 8.39 -12.85 0.89
C VAL A 118 7.87 -12.69 -0.53
N GLN A 119 8.71 -12.95 -1.51
CA GLN A 119 8.39 -12.80 -2.91
C GLN A 119 8.98 -13.92 -3.76
N SER A 120 8.48 -14.09 -4.98
CA SER A 120 9.09 -14.98 -5.95
C SER A 120 10.23 -14.30 -6.69
N SER A 121 11.34 -14.99 -6.91
CA SER A 121 12.52 -14.49 -7.63
C SER A 121 12.27 -14.14 -9.09
N ALA A 122 11.12 -14.52 -9.67
CA ALA A 122 10.73 -14.15 -11.03
C ALA A 122 10.33 -12.66 -11.22
N LEU A 123 10.42 -11.84 -10.17
CA LEU A 123 10.08 -10.41 -10.18
C LEU A 123 11.31 -9.49 -10.00
N LEU A 124 12.53 -10.00 -10.21
CA LEU A 124 13.76 -9.20 -10.20
C LEU A 124 14.35 -9.08 -11.62
#